data_AF-A0A397ANA4-F1
#
_entry.id   AF-A0A397ANA4-F1
#
_cell.length_a   1.000
_cell.length_b   1.000
_cell.length_c   1.000
_cell.angle_alpha   90.00
_cell.angle_beta   90.00
_cell.angle_gamma   90.00
#
_symmetry.space_group_name_H-M   'P 1'
#
loop_
_entity.id
_entity.type
_entity.pdbx_description
1 polymer ?
#
loop_
_entity_poly.entity_id
_entity_poly.type
_entity_poly.pdbx_seq_one_letter_code
_entity_poly.pdbx_strand_id
1 'polypeptide(L)' 'MAPLTRSRYTPAELHQAIQDVISGQSWRFVSGKSKIPYLPLMRKVRETKAGTLVPPQGRGPPPMLLRDCESDLVAKDL' A
#
# COMPACT_ATOMS: atom_id res chain seq x y z
N MET A 1 -4.48 -12.58 25.61
CA MET A 1 -3.18 -11.87 25.50
C MET A 1 -3.18 -11.11 24.18
N ALA A 2 -2.96 -9.79 24.19
CA ALA A 2 -2.83 -9.02 22.94
C ALA A 2 -1.51 -9.38 22.23
N PRO A 3 -1.44 -9.37 20.88
CA PRO A 3 -0.23 -9.72 20.16
C PRO A 3 0.93 -8.78 20.54
N LEU A 4 2.06 -9.34 20.97
CA LEU A 4 3.30 -8.59 21.16
C LEU A 4 3.82 -8.18 19.77
N THR A 5 3.65 -6.91 19.41
CA THR A 5 4.14 -6.41 18.13
C THR A 5 5.66 -6.34 18.16
N ARG A 6 6.32 -7.07 17.26
CA ARG A 6 7.79 -7.05 17.07
C ARG A 6 8.28 -5.75 16.38
N SER A 7 7.55 -4.65 16.57
CA SER A 7 7.87 -3.36 15.95
C SER A 7 9.05 -2.72 16.66
N ARG A 8 9.95 -2.07 15.89
CA ARG A 8 11.11 -1.35 16.43
C ARG A 8 10.76 0.04 16.98
N TYR A 9 9.55 0.51 16.70
CA TYR A 9 9.04 1.82 17.09
C TYR A 9 7.57 1.70 17.50
N THR A 10 7.16 2.55 18.43
CA THR A 10 5.78 2.57 18.94
C THR A 10 4.84 3.30 17.97
N PRO A 11 3.53 3.05 18.05
CA PRO A 11 2.55 3.78 17.23
C PRO A 11 2.57 5.29 17.48
N ALA A 12 2.82 5.71 18.72
CA ALA A 12 2.91 7.12 19.10
C ALA A 12 4.13 7.80 18.47
N GLU A 13 5.30 7.15 18.50
CA GLU A 13 6.52 7.62 17.83
C GLU A 13 6.29 7.78 16.32
N LEU A 14 5.59 6.82 15.70
CA LEU A 14 5.25 6.88 14.28
C LEU A 14 4.31 8.05 13.96
N HIS A 15 3.28 8.26 14.77
CA HIS A 15 2.34 9.34 14.57
C HIS A 15 3.01 10.71 14.68
N GLN A 16 3.87 10.90 15.68
CA GLN A 16 4.64 12.14 15.85
C GLN A 16 5.54 12.41 14.64
N ALA A 17 6.31 11.41 14.20
CA ALA A 17 7.19 11.55 13.04
C ALA A 17 6.41 11.91 11.75
N ILE A 18 5.19 11.36 11.59
CA ILE A 18 4.32 11.71 10.47
C ILE A 18 3.88 13.17 10.56
N GLN A 19 3.46 13.63 11.74
CA GLN A 19 3.05 15.01 11.97
C GLN A 19 4.19 16.00 11.74
N ASP A 20 5.41 15.68 12.17
CA ASP A 20 6.60 16.53 11.96
C ASP A 20 6.91 16.71 10.46
N VAL A 21 6.74 15.66 9.66
CA VAL A 21 6.89 15.77 8.20
C VAL A 21 5.74 16.56 7.58
N ILE A 22 4.51 16.38 8.07
CA ILE A 22 3.34 17.13 7.56
C ILE A 22 3.46 18.62 7.91
N SER A 23 4.02 18.96 9.07
CA SER A 23 4.26 20.35 9.49
C SER A 23 5.41 21.04 8.73
N GLY A 24 6.10 20.31 7.84
CA GLY A 24 7.09 20.86 6.92
C GLY A 24 8.53 20.46 7.21
N GLN A 25 8.80 19.60 8.19
CA GLN A 25 10.17 19.12 8.41
C GLN A 25 10.63 18.19 7.29
N SER A 26 11.95 18.22 7.03
CA SER A 26 12.57 17.33 6.06
C SER A 26 12.47 15.87 6.49
N TRP A 27 11.99 15.02 5.58
CA TRP A 27 11.91 13.57 5.72
C TRP A 27 13.21 12.92 6.17
N ARG A 28 14.35 13.38 5.62
CA ARG A 28 15.69 12.86 5.97
C ARG A 28 16.05 13.20 7.40
N PHE A 29 15.70 14.42 7.83
CA PHE A 29 15.95 14.90 9.17
C PHE A 29 15.11 14.17 10.20
N VAL A 30 13.81 14.00 9.95
CA VAL A 30 12.90 13.25 10.84
C VAL A 30 13.31 11.78 10.94
N SER A 31 13.72 11.15 9.82
CA SER A 31 14.22 9.78 9.85
C SER A 31 15.56 9.63 10.59
N GLY A 32 16.47 10.62 10.47
CA GLY A 32 17.74 10.60 11.21
C GLY A 32 17.57 10.84 12.71
N LYS A 33 16.54 11.58 13.13
CA LYS A 33 16.24 11.86 14.54
C LYS A 33 15.40 10.78 15.21
N SER A 34 14.53 10.11 14.46
CA SER A 34 13.63 9.08 14.98
C SER A 34 14.21 7.68 14.80
N LYS A 35 13.60 6.68 15.45
CA LYS A 35 13.92 5.26 15.23
C LYS A 35 13.26 4.70 13.96
N ILE A 36 12.67 5.56 13.13
CA ILE A 36 11.82 5.17 12.01
C ILE A 36 12.63 5.28 10.71
N PRO A 37 12.80 4.17 9.98
CA PRO A 37 13.52 4.20 8.73
C PRO A 37 12.79 5.07 7.69
N TYR A 38 13.58 5.66 6.80
CA TYR A 38 13.12 6.66 5.83
C TYR A 38 11.96 6.16 4.94
N LEU A 39 12.08 4.95 4.38
CA LEU A 39 11.09 4.37 3.48
C LEU A 39 9.72 4.11 4.17
N PRO A 40 9.65 3.45 5.34
CA PRO A 40 8.43 3.35 6.14
C PRO A 40 7.78 4.71 6.44
N LEU A 41 8.56 5.70 6.86
CA LEU A 41 8.07 7.04 7.14
C LEU A 41 7.46 7.66 5.88
N MET A 42 8.16 7.59 4.75
CA MET A 42 7.67 8.02 3.44
C MET A 42 6.33 7.42 3.07
N ARG A 43 6.24 6.09 3.15
CA ARG A 43 5.02 5.36 2.84
C ARG A 43 3.86 5.79 3.73
N LYS A 44 4.07 5.87 5.04
CA LYS A 44 3.03 6.19 6.00
C LYS A 44 2.53 7.63 5.85
N VAL A 45 3.41 8.61 5.71
CA VAL A 45 2.97 9.99 5.46
C VAL A 45 2.22 10.10 4.13
N ARG A 46 2.60 9.37 3.07
CA ARG A 46 1.81 9.33 1.83
C ARG A 46 0.42 8.75 2.07
N GLU A 47 0.33 7.63 2.79
CA GLU A 47 -0.95 7.03 3.18
C GLU A 47 -1.82 8.00 4.00
N THR A 48 -1.21 8.75 4.93
CA THR A 48 -1.90 9.77 5.75
C THR A 48 -2.36 10.96 4.91
N LYS A 49 -1.51 11.48 4.01
CA LYS A 49 -1.86 12.60 3.11
C LYS A 49 -2.90 12.21 2.08
N ALA A 50 -2.87 10.97 1.62
CA ALA A 50 -3.88 10.43 0.71
C ALA A 50 -5.25 10.25 1.38
N GLY A 51 -5.36 10.45 2.70
CA GLY A 51 -6.64 10.41 3.39
C GLY A 51 -7.37 9.08 3.23
N THR A 52 -6.69 7.95 3.51
CA THR A 52 -7.32 6.62 3.59
C THR A 52 -7.76 6.03 2.23
N LEU A 53 -7.00 5.03 1.77
CA LEU A 53 -7.37 3.95 0.85
C LEU A 53 -8.15 4.36 -0.42
N VAL A 54 -7.41 4.57 -1.51
CA VAL A 54 -7.86 3.93 -2.75
C VAL A 54 -7.62 2.43 -2.51
N PRO A 55 -8.66 1.60 -2.29
CA PRO A 55 -8.45 0.16 -2.28
C PRO A 55 -7.78 -0.18 -3.62
N PRO A 56 -6.84 -1.13 -3.67
CA PRO A 56 -6.32 -1.59 -4.94
C PRO A 56 -7.54 -1.96 -5.79
N GLN A 57 -7.77 -1.23 -6.88
CA GLN A 57 -8.78 -1.64 -7.85
C GLN A 57 -8.32 -3.00 -8.33
N GLY A 58 -8.96 -4.05 -7.83
CA GLY A 58 -8.74 -5.39 -8.33
C GLY A 58 -8.92 -5.36 -9.84
N ARG A 59 -8.19 -6.23 -10.54
CA ARG A 59 -8.55 -6.48 -11.95
C ARG A 59 -10.04 -6.83 -11.95
N GLY A 60 -10.79 -6.22 -12.86
CA GLY A 60 -12.22 -6.45 -13.00
C GLY A 60 -12.53 -7.95 -13.11
N PRO A 61 -13.81 -8.33 -13.03
CA PRO A 61 -14.20 -9.72 -13.17
C PRO A 61 -13.48 -10.34 -14.40
N PRO A 62 -13.00 -11.59 -14.28
CA PRO A 62 -12.28 -12.24 -15.37
C PRO A 62 -13.11 -12.09 -16.65
N PRO A 63 -12.49 -11.71 -17.78
CA PRO A 63 -13.22 -11.59 -19.03
C PRO A 63 -13.92 -12.92 -19.28
N MET A 64 -15.24 -12.89 -19.40
CA MET A 64 -15.98 -14.06 -19.89
C MET A 64 -15.55 -14.25 -21.34
N LEU A 65 -14.63 -15.18 -21.57
CA LEU A 65 -14.51 -15.78 -22.90
C LEU A 65 -15.88 -16.43 -23.17
N LEU A 66 -16.59 -15.96 -24.21
CA LEU A 66 -17.76 -16.68 -24.69
C LEU A 66 -17.29 -18.09 -25.08
N ARG A 67 -17.91 -19.12 -24.49
CA ARG A 67 -17.60 -20.53 -24.77
C ARG A 67 -17.66 -20.86 -26.27
N ASP A 68 -18.38 -20.05 -27.03
CA ASP A 68 -18.56 -20.21 -28.49
C ASP A 68 -17.27 -19.96 -29.28
N CYS A 69 -16.29 -19.25 -28.73
CA CYS A 69 -15.01 -19.02 -29.41
C CYS A 69 -14.15 -20.29 -29.52
N GLU A 70 -14.35 -21.28 -28.65
CA GLU A 70 -13.63 -22.56 -28.71
C GLU A 70 -14.23 -23.49 -29.78
N SER A 71 -15.56 -23.48 -29.92
CA SER A 71 -16.29 -24.29 -30.92
C SER A 71 -15.93 -23.90 -32.36
N ASP A 72 -15.69 -22.61 -32.63
CA ASP A 72 -15.36 -22.10 -33.96
C ASP A 72 -13.95 -22.50 -34.42
N LEU A 73 -13.05 -22.83 -33.47
CA LEU A 73 -11.69 -23.30 -33.77
C LEU A 73 -11.65 -24.81 -34.08
N VAL A 74 -12.62 -25.59 -33.59
CA VAL A 74 -12.71 -27.05 -33.82
C VAL A 74 -13.41 -27.38 -35.15
N ALA A 75 -14.22 -26.46 -35.68
CA ALA A 75 -14.99 -26.68 -36.91
C ALA A 75 -14.16 -26.60 -38.21
N LYS A 76 -12.84 -26.37 -38.15
CA LYS A 76 -11.98 -26.19 -39.33
C LYS A 76 -11.23 -27.45 -39.80
N ASP A 77 -11.44 -28.60 -39.14
CA ASP A 77 -10.85 -29.88 -39.55
C ASP A 77 -11.94 -30.93 -39.91
N LEU A 78 -12.85 -30.58 -40.82
CA LEU A 78 -13.71 -31.57 -41.51
C LEU A 78 -13.76 -31.32 -43.02
#